data_AF-A0A4C1V3G0-F1
#
_entry.id   AF-A0A4C1V3G0-F1
#
_cell.length_a   1.000
_cell.length_b   1.000
_cell.length_c   1.000
_cell.angle_alpha   90.00
_cell.angle_beta   90.00
_cell.angle_gamma   90.00
#
_symmetry.space_group_name_H-M   'P 1'
#
loop_
_entity.id
_entity.type
_entity.pdbx_description
1 polymer ?
#
loop_
_entity_poly.entity_id
_entity_poly.type
_entity_poly.pdbx_seq_one_letter_code
_entity_poly.pdbx_strand_id
1 'polypeptide(L)'
;MAEEFLRPNETIDQFYIRCTNASQFSCSEEEMLWWMMGPRRLPLSEIIPISVVLVVLFASGVAGNTAVCVVIARHPAMRTATNYYLFSLAISDLLLLLFG
;
A
#
# COMPACT_ATOMS: atom_id res chain seq x y z
N MET A 1 20.56 0.55 1.80
CA MET A 1 19.96 0.77 3.14
C MET A 1 20.46 -0.24 4.17
N ALA A 2 20.58 -1.54 3.83
CA ALA A 2 21.30 -2.52 4.68
C ALA A 2 22.77 -2.11 4.91
N GLU A 3 23.38 -1.53 3.87
CA GLU A 3 24.78 -1.11 3.85
C GLU A 3 25.13 -0.01 4.86
N GLU A 4 24.14 0.68 5.43
CA GLU A 4 24.35 1.68 6.47
C GLU A 4 24.68 1.05 7.83
N PHE A 5 24.26 -0.20 8.05
CA PHE A 5 24.54 -0.98 9.26
C PHE A 5 25.73 -1.95 9.08
N LEU A 6 26.34 -2.01 7.88
CA LEU A 6 27.53 -2.84 7.66
C LEU A 6 28.78 -2.14 8.20
N ARG A 7 29.62 -2.88 8.94
CA ARG A 7 30.97 -2.39 9.25
C ARG A 7 31.80 -2.28 7.95
N PRO A 8 32.86 -1.46 7.92
CA PRO A 8 33.75 -1.41 6.77
C PRO A 8 34.30 -2.81 6.45
N ASN A 9 34.13 -3.23 5.19
CA ASN A 9 34.54 -4.53 4.66
C ASN A 9 33.74 -5.74 5.17
N GLU A 10 32.52 -5.53 5.68
CA GLU A 10 31.60 -6.58 6.10
C GLU A 10 30.55 -6.90 5.03
N THR A 11 30.19 -8.18 4.89
CA THR A 11 29.09 -8.61 4.01
C THR A 11 27.77 -8.75 4.76
N ILE A 12 26.65 -8.77 4.02
CA ILE A 12 25.31 -8.96 4.58
C ILE A 12 25.20 -10.30 5.34
N ASP A 13 25.87 -11.35 4.86
CA ASP A 13 25.89 -12.66 5.53
C ASP A 13 26.63 -12.62 6.87
N GLN A 14 27.72 -11.86 6.94
CA GLN A 14 28.46 -11.67 8.19
C GLN A 14 27.66 -10.87 9.21
N PHE A 15 26.95 -9.83 8.73
CA PHE A 15 26.00 -9.08 9.54
C PHE A 15 24.87 -9.98 10.07
N TYR A 16 24.30 -10.82 9.22
CA TYR A 16 23.29 -11.81 9.61
C TYR A 16 23.78 -12.75 10.70
N ILE A 17 24.93 -13.38 10.51
CA ILE A 17 25.50 -14.33 11.46
C ILE A 17 25.77 -13.64 12.80
N ARG A 18 26.26 -12.40 12.80
CA ARG A 18 26.49 -11.64 14.04
C ARG A 18 25.21 -11.37 14.81
N CYS A 19 24.11 -11.07 14.11
CA CYS A 19 22.83 -10.76 14.75
C CYS A 19 22.01 -12.02 15.10
N THR A 20 22.35 -13.19 14.56
CA THR A 20 21.58 -14.44 14.79
C THR A 20 22.34 -15.53 15.56
N ASN A 21 23.64 -15.37 15.76
CA ASN A 21 24.43 -16.34 16.51
C ASN A 21 24.24 -16.16 18.02
N ALA A 22 23.55 -17.12 18.64
CA ALA A 22 23.25 -17.12 20.08
C ALA A 22 24.49 -17.24 20.99
N SER A 23 25.61 -17.76 20.47
CA SER A 23 26.83 -17.94 21.27
C SER A 23 27.67 -16.66 21.38
N GLN A 24 27.58 -15.76 20.41
CA GLN A 24 28.34 -14.51 20.38
C GLN A 24 27.52 -13.40 19.73
N PHE A 25 26.49 -12.93 20.44
CA PHE A 25 25.65 -11.83 19.98
C PHE A 25 26.40 -10.50 20.08
N SER A 26 26.70 -9.89 18.93
CA SER A 26 27.46 -8.63 18.86
C SER A 26 26.74 -7.55 18.03
N CYS A 27 25.40 -7.62 17.95
CA CYS A 27 24.55 -6.60 17.32
C CYS A 27 23.86 -5.72 18.37
N SER A 28 23.56 -4.49 18.00
CA SER A 28 22.72 -3.54 18.73
C SER A 28 21.23 -3.80 18.48
N GLU A 29 20.37 -3.19 19.30
CA GLU A 29 18.91 -3.29 19.15
C GLU A 29 18.43 -2.73 17.81
N GLU A 30 19.05 -1.64 17.33
CA GLU A 30 18.69 -1.00 16.06
C GLU A 30 19.03 -1.90 14.86
N GLU A 31 20.21 -2.52 14.87
CA GLU A 31 20.65 -3.49 13.85
C GLU A 31 19.72 -4.71 13.80
N MET A 32 19.34 -5.24 14.97
CA MET A 32 18.43 -6.38 15.08
C MET A 32 17.02 -6.04 14.61
N LEU A 33 16.49 -4.87 15.02
CA LEU A 33 15.20 -4.37 14.57
C LEU A 33 15.18 -4.17 13.06
N TRP A 34 16.24 -3.59 12.49
CA TRP A 34 16.37 -3.42 11.05
C TRP A 34 16.42 -4.77 10.33
N TRP A 35 17.12 -5.77 10.88
CA TRP A 35 17.19 -7.10 10.29
C TRP A 35 15.83 -7.83 10.26
N MET A 36 15.03 -7.68 11.32
CA MET A 36 13.71 -8.34 11.40
C MET A 36 12.59 -7.57 10.70
N MET A 37 12.57 -6.24 10.79
CA MET A 37 11.48 -5.40 10.25
C MET A 37 11.81 -4.79 8.89
N GLY A 38 13.07 -4.83 8.48
CA GLY A 38 13.53 -4.18 7.26
C GLY A 38 13.52 -2.64 7.37
N PRO A 39 13.71 -1.96 6.23
CA PRO A 39 13.76 -0.51 6.19
C PRO A 39 12.43 0.14 6.58
N ARG A 40 12.45 1.03 7.59
CA ARG A 40 11.25 1.76 8.07
C ARG A 40 10.59 2.66 7.03
N ARG A 41 11.32 3.02 5.97
CA ARG A 41 10.85 3.94 4.93
C ARG A 41 11.32 3.39 3.60
N LEU A 42 10.39 3.04 2.71
CA LEU A 42 10.76 2.75 1.33
C LEU A 42 11.29 4.05 0.69
N PRO A 43 12.25 3.96 -0.25
CA PRO A 43 12.73 5.13 -0.96
C PRO A 43 11.57 5.84 -1.65
N LEU A 44 11.61 7.17 -1.68
CA LEU A 44 10.58 8.00 -2.33
C LEU A 44 10.33 7.57 -3.79
N SER A 45 11.38 7.08 -4.46
CA SER A 45 11.36 6.56 -5.83
C SER A 45 10.40 5.38 -6.04
N GLU A 46 10.14 4.56 -5.02
CA GLU A 46 9.16 3.45 -5.07
C GLU A 46 7.77 3.88 -4.63
N ILE A 47 7.68 4.84 -3.69
CA ILE A 47 6.41 5.33 -3.17
C ILE A 47 5.67 6.17 -4.23
N ILE A 48 6.40 6.99 -4.99
CA ILE A 48 5.83 7.86 -6.03
C ILE A 48 5.01 7.09 -7.08
N PRO A 49 5.53 6.05 -7.77
CA PRO A 49 4.75 5.33 -8.78
C PRO A 49 3.52 4.63 -8.19
N ILE A 50 3.64 4.06 -6.98
CA ILE A 50 2.53 3.42 -6.27
C ILE A 50 1.43 4.44 -5.98
N SER A 51 1.81 5.61 -5.44
CA SER A 51 0.88 6.70 -5.17
C SER A 51 0.19 7.20 -6.43
N VAL A 52 0.93 7.39 -7.53
CA VAL A 52 0.36 7.82 -8.82
C VAL A 52 -0.68 6.81 -9.33
N VAL A 53 -0.36 5.51 -9.30
CA VAL A 53 -1.30 4.45 -9.71
C VAL A 53 -2.56 4.47 -8.84
N LEU A 54 -2.41 4.62 -7.53
CA LEU A 54 -3.53 4.75 -6.59
C LEU A 54 -4.41 5.96 -6.89
N VAL A 55 -3.80 7.12 -7.19
CA VAL A 55 -4.54 8.34 -7.55
C VAL A 55 -5.29 8.17 -8.88
N VAL A 56 -4.69 7.50 -9.86
CA VAL A 56 -5.36 7.21 -11.15
C VAL A 56 -6.53 6.25 -10.96
N LEU A 57 -6.36 5.19 -10.15
CA LEU A 57 -7.43 4.26 -9.80
C LEU A 57 -8.55 4.96 -9.00
N PHE A 58 -8.18 5.87 -8.11
CA PHE A 58 -9.13 6.71 -7.38
C PHE A 58 -9.94 7.59 -8.33
N ALA A 59 -9.27 8.32 -9.22
CA ALA A 59 -9.92 9.22 -10.16
C ALA A 59 -10.81 8.47 -11.16
N SER A 60 -10.36 7.32 -11.66
CA SER A 60 -11.15 6.47 -12.56
C SER A 60 -12.35 5.82 -11.85
N GLY A 61 -12.19 5.41 -10.59
CA GLY A 61 -13.28 4.93 -9.74
C GLY A 61 -14.35 6.01 -9.50
N VAL A 62 -13.95 7.24 -9.17
CA VAL A 62 -14.88 8.36 -9.00
C VAL A 62 -15.58 8.73 -10.31
N ALA A 63 -14.83 8.83 -11.42
CA ALA A 63 -15.39 9.16 -12.73
C ALA A 63 -16.34 8.06 -13.25
N GLY A 64 -15.96 6.79 -13.09
CA GLY A 64 -16.76 5.63 -13.49
C GLY A 64 -18.06 5.51 -12.68
N ASN A 65 -17.98 5.63 -11.35
CA ASN A 65 -19.16 5.60 -10.49
C ASN A 65 -20.08 6.80 -10.72
N THR A 66 -19.53 8.00 -10.96
CA THR A 66 -20.34 9.20 -11.27
C THR A 66 -20.99 9.11 -12.65
N ALA A 67 -20.28 8.60 -13.66
CA ALA A 67 -20.83 8.41 -15.01
C ALA A 67 -22.00 7.43 -15.01
N VAL A 68 -21.91 6.35 -14.24
CA VAL A 68 -23.01 5.38 -14.05
C VAL A 68 -24.21 6.06 -13.36
N CYS A 69 -23.99 6.84 -12.30
CA CYS A 69 -25.04 7.63 -11.66
C CYS A 69 -25.74 8.61 -12.62
N VAL A 70 -24.98 9.31 -13.48
CA VAL A 70 -25.54 10.29 -14.44
C VAL A 70 -26.34 9.61 -15.55
N VAL A 71 -25.85 8.50 -16.09
CA VAL A 71 -26.57 7.70 -17.10
C VAL A 71 -27.87 7.13 -16.53
N ILE A 72 -27.84 6.64 -15.29
CA ILE A 72 -29.01 6.13 -14.58
C ILE A 72 -30.04 7.25 -14.31
N ALA A 73 -29.59 8.45 -13.93
CA ALA A 73 -30.48 9.60 -13.72
C ALA A 73 -31.21 10.05 -15.01
N ARG A 74 -30.68 9.72 -16.19
CA ARG A 74 -31.24 10.15 -17.50
C ARG A 74 -32.37 9.26 -18.03
N HIS A 75 -32.61 8.05 -17.51
CA HIS A 75 -33.74 7.21 -17.95
C HIS A 75 -34.62 6.71 -16.77
N PRO A 76 -35.58 7.52 -16.30
CA PRO A 76 -36.41 7.22 -15.14
C PRO A 76 -37.70 6.46 -15.51
N ALA A 77 -37.62 5.39 -16.32
CA ALA A 77 -38.81 4.76 -16.91
C ALA A 77 -39.14 3.32 -16.44
N MET A 78 -38.42 2.73 -15.48
CA MET A 78 -38.94 1.59 -14.70
C MET A 78 -38.34 1.54 -13.29
N ARG A 79 -39.21 1.68 -12.29
CA ARG A 79 -38.92 1.33 -10.89
C ARG A 79 -38.78 -0.19 -10.78
N THR A 80 -37.56 -0.73 -10.64
CA THR A 80 -37.35 -2.13 -10.26
C THR A 80 -36.08 -2.25 -9.41
N ALA A 81 -36.15 -3.15 -8.43
CA ALA A 81 -35.23 -3.38 -7.31
C ALA A 81 -33.75 -3.70 -7.66
N THR A 82 -33.34 -3.55 -8.91
CA THR A 82 -31.99 -3.83 -9.42
C THR A 82 -31.03 -2.65 -9.20
N ASN A 83 -31.53 -1.42 -8.99
CA ASN A 83 -30.70 -0.20 -9.00
C ASN A 83 -30.11 0.21 -7.63
N TYR A 84 -30.63 -0.36 -6.53
CA TYR A 84 -30.05 -0.16 -5.19
C TYR A 84 -28.69 -0.85 -5.05
N TYR A 85 -28.48 -1.93 -5.82
CA TYR A 85 -27.24 -2.69 -5.82
C TYR A 85 -26.08 -1.93 -6.49
N LEU A 86 -26.32 -1.26 -7.62
CA LEU A 86 -25.31 -0.43 -8.29
C LEU A 86 -24.96 0.83 -7.49
N PHE A 87 -25.94 1.45 -6.83
CA PHE A 87 -25.70 2.59 -5.93
C PHE A 87 -24.93 2.16 -4.67
N SER A 88 -25.27 1.00 -4.10
CA SER A 88 -24.54 0.43 -2.96
C SER A 88 -23.12 -0.01 -3.34
N LEU A 89 -22.90 -0.48 -4.58
CA LEU A 89 -21.57 -0.81 -5.11
C LEU A 89 -20.69 0.46 -5.22
N ALA A 90 -21.26 1.55 -5.74
CA ALA A 90 -20.59 2.85 -5.82
C ALA A 90 -20.29 3.45 -4.43
N ILE A 91 -21.21 3.33 -3.47
CA ILE A 91 -20.97 3.76 -2.09
C ILE A 91 -19.90 2.88 -1.43
N SER A 92 -19.92 1.56 -1.66
CA SER A 92 -18.88 0.66 -1.14
C SER A 92 -17.50 1.02 -1.68
N ASP A 93 -17.35 1.33 -2.97
CA ASP A 93 -16.09 1.81 -3.55
C ASP A 93 -15.66 3.15 -2.95
N LEU A 94 -16.57 4.11 -2.78
CA LEU A 94 -16.28 5.40 -2.15
C LEU A 94 -15.87 5.25 -0.67
N LEU A 95 -16.52 4.34 0.06
CA LEU A 95 -16.17 4.03 1.45
C LEU A 95 -14.82 3.30 1.53
N LEU A 96 -14.54 2.37 0.61
CA LEU A 96 -13.24 1.69 0.50
C LEU A 96 -12.11 2.68 0.17
N LEU A 97 -12.39 3.70 -0.65
CA LEU A 97 -11.44 4.75 -0.97
C LEU A 97 -11.28 5.80 0.15
N LEU A 98 -12.30 6.02 0.98
CA LEU A 98 -12.26 6.97 2.12
C LEU A 98 -11.68 6.36 3.40
N PHE A 99 -11.88 5.06 3.62
CA PHE A 99 -11.43 4.34 4.81
C PHE A 99 -10.24 3.38 4.56
N GLY A 100 -9.82 3.23 3.29
CA GLY A 100 -8.64 2.46 2.89
C GLY A 100 -7.34 3.23 2.98
#